data_AF-A0A0L6CJV4-F1
#
_entry.id   AF-A0A0L6CJV4-F1
#
_cell.length_a   1.000
_cell.length_b   1.000
_cell.length_c   1.000
_cell.angle_alpha   90.00
_cell.angle_beta   90.00
_cell.angle_gamma   90.00
#
_symmetry.space_group_name_H-M   'P 1'
#
loop_
_entity.id
_entity.type
_entity.pdbx_description
1 polymer ?
#
loop_
_entity_poly.entity_id
_entity_poly.type
_entity_poly.pdbx_seq_one_letter_code
_entity_poly.pdbx_strand_id
1 'polypeptide(L)'
;MTSTETHTAATELDLDAIRARHAATTEGPWFWWGNTDNHSAALCGRQPGVGVCEVVSTVTVDRSTTGREADVNRESLREYTTMTEDQIEDEIRAWAAESWDQPRSDARLALTDENHIRRNVEDVAVYQVARAQGLPDDTPRDDERVYRADICDVRNPNGKFLAASWADVRDLIAEVERLRARVSELEGVQR
;
A
#
# COMPACT_ATOMS: atom_id res chain seq x y z
N MET A 1 6.63 49.96 13.42
CA MET A 1 6.80 49.17 12.18
C MET A 1 6.01 47.89 12.37
N THR A 2 4.79 47.88 11.89
CA THR A 2 3.87 46.75 11.99
C THR A 2 4.11 45.87 10.77
N SER A 3 4.81 44.75 10.94
CA SER A 3 4.96 43.77 9.88
C SER A 3 3.65 43.03 9.71
N THR A 4 2.97 43.31 8.61
CA THR A 4 1.83 42.55 8.11
C THR A 4 2.35 41.19 7.66
N GLU A 5 2.16 40.16 8.49
CA GLU A 5 2.35 38.78 8.07
C GLU A 5 1.36 38.50 6.93
N THR A 6 1.94 38.11 5.79
CA THR A 6 1.20 37.73 4.59
C THR A 6 0.51 36.41 4.90
N HIS A 7 -0.82 36.47 5.01
CA HIS A 7 -1.68 35.30 5.17
C HIS A 7 -1.50 34.42 3.92
N THR A 8 -0.71 33.35 4.06
CA THR A 8 -0.54 32.33 3.01
C THR A 8 -1.93 31.84 2.62
N ALA A 9 -2.32 32.09 1.37
CA ALA A 9 -3.59 31.64 0.83
C ALA A 9 -3.74 30.14 1.11
N ALA A 10 -4.78 29.77 1.86
CA ALA A 10 -5.15 28.37 2.03
C ALA A 10 -5.30 27.77 0.64
N THR A 11 -4.52 26.73 0.34
CA THR A 11 -4.70 25.93 -0.87
C THR A 11 -6.17 25.55 -0.95
N GLU A 12 -6.82 25.90 -2.06
CA GLU A 12 -8.23 25.59 -2.29
C GLU A 12 -8.45 24.09 -2.15
N LEU A 13 -9.49 23.69 -1.41
CA LEU A 13 -9.82 22.28 -1.21
C LEU A 13 -10.14 21.61 -2.55
N ASP A 14 -9.33 20.64 -2.95
CA ASP A 14 -9.59 19.83 -4.14
C ASP A 14 -10.62 18.73 -3.85
N LEU A 15 -11.89 19.13 -3.81
CA LEU A 15 -13.01 18.22 -3.60
C LEU A 15 -13.12 17.15 -4.69
N ASP A 16 -12.74 17.46 -5.93
CA ASP A 16 -12.87 16.52 -7.04
C ASP A 16 -11.84 15.39 -6.92
N ALA A 17 -10.61 15.69 -6.50
CA ALA A 17 -9.61 14.67 -6.23
C ALA A 17 -9.99 13.78 -5.03
N ILE A 18 -10.56 14.37 -3.97
CA ILE A 18 -11.06 13.60 -2.81
C ILE A 18 -12.21 12.69 -3.24
N ARG A 19 -13.17 13.21 -4.01
CA ARG A 19 -14.30 12.41 -4.54
C ARG A 19 -13.82 11.28 -5.43
N ALA A 20 -12.85 11.54 -6.31
CA ALA A 20 -12.29 10.52 -7.18
C ALA A 20 -11.62 9.39 -6.39
N ARG A 21 -10.82 9.71 -5.36
CA ARG A 21 -10.22 8.71 -4.46
C ARG A 21 -11.29 7.92 -3.71
N HIS A 22 -12.28 8.61 -3.15
CA HIS A 22 -13.39 7.98 -2.43
C HIS A 22 -14.23 7.05 -3.32
N ALA A 23 -14.47 7.42 -4.58
CA ALA A 23 -15.25 6.59 -5.50
C ALA A 23 -14.49 5.33 -5.97
N ALA A 24 -13.16 5.37 -5.98
CA ALA A 24 -12.32 4.27 -6.43
C ALA A 24 -12.00 3.24 -5.33
N THR A 25 -12.22 3.58 -4.05
CA THR A 25 -11.86 2.73 -2.90
C THR A 25 -13.03 1.82 -2.49
N THR A 26 -12.72 0.70 -1.84
CA THR A 26 -13.74 -0.15 -1.20
C THR A 26 -14.56 0.66 -0.21
N GLU A 27 -15.88 0.63 -0.35
CA GLU A 27 -16.80 1.42 0.47
C GLU A 27 -16.66 1.09 1.98
N GLY A 28 -16.69 2.15 2.80
CA GLY A 28 -16.74 2.06 4.24
C GLY A 28 -18.16 1.84 4.81
N PRO A 29 -18.32 1.78 6.14
CA PRO A 29 -17.27 1.85 7.14
C PRO A 29 -16.39 0.59 7.13
N TRP A 30 -15.09 0.78 7.33
CA TRP A 30 -14.17 -0.33 7.51
C TRP A 30 -14.14 -0.80 8.96
N PHE A 31 -13.89 -2.09 9.16
CA PHE A 31 -13.84 -2.74 10.47
C PHE A 31 -12.79 -3.84 10.49
N TRP A 32 -12.21 -4.08 11.66
CA TRP A 32 -11.29 -5.20 11.86
C TRP A 32 -12.07 -6.51 11.95
N TRP A 33 -11.58 -7.52 11.25
CA TRP A 33 -12.16 -8.86 11.23
C TRP A 33 -11.04 -9.90 11.15
N GLY A 34 -11.33 -11.13 11.58
CA GLY A 34 -10.39 -12.23 11.44
C GLY A 34 -10.49 -13.26 12.56
N ASN A 35 -9.52 -14.17 12.55
CA ASN A 35 -9.28 -15.17 13.57
C ASN A 35 -7.79 -15.19 13.94
N THR A 36 -7.49 -14.85 15.20
CA THR A 36 -6.13 -14.80 15.73
C THR A 36 -5.51 -16.19 15.92
N ASP A 37 -6.31 -17.23 16.11
CA ASP A 37 -5.81 -18.62 16.24
C ASP A 37 -5.17 -19.10 14.93
N ASN A 38 -5.64 -18.55 13.80
CA ASN A 38 -5.12 -18.86 12.46
C ASN A 38 -4.26 -17.71 11.89
N HIS A 39 -3.85 -16.75 12.72
CA HIS A 39 -3.06 -15.58 12.30
C HIS A 39 -3.66 -14.79 11.12
N SER A 40 -4.98 -14.83 10.98
CA SER A 40 -5.70 -14.20 9.87
C SER A 40 -6.44 -12.99 10.40
N ALA A 41 -5.84 -11.81 10.27
CA ALA A 41 -6.44 -10.54 10.65
C ALA A 41 -6.44 -9.61 9.43
N ALA A 42 -7.55 -8.91 9.22
CA ALA A 42 -7.74 -8.03 8.08
C ALA A 42 -8.55 -6.79 8.47
N LEU A 43 -8.30 -5.69 7.76
CA LEU A 43 -9.21 -4.57 7.71
C LEU A 43 -10.21 -4.86 6.59
N CYS A 44 -11.50 -4.87 6.89
CA CYS A 44 -12.55 -5.26 5.95
C CYS A 44 -13.56 -4.14 5.72
N GLY A 45 -14.22 -4.17 4.57
CA GLY A 45 -15.39 -3.36 4.23
C GLY A 45 -16.56 -4.23 3.79
N ARG A 46 -17.68 -3.59 3.42
CA ARG A 46 -18.83 -4.28 2.81
C ARG A 46 -19.00 -3.82 1.37
N GLN A 47 -19.13 -4.78 0.48
CA GLN A 47 -19.31 -4.58 -0.95
C GLN A 47 -20.73 -5.04 -1.34
N PRO A 48 -21.56 -4.20 -1.99
CA PRO A 48 -22.87 -4.60 -2.48
C PRO A 48 -22.78 -5.86 -3.37
N GLY A 49 -23.57 -6.89 -3.05
CA GLY A 49 -23.60 -8.14 -3.81
C GLY A 49 -22.46 -9.13 -3.53
N VAL A 50 -21.35 -8.71 -2.90
CA VAL A 50 -20.22 -9.57 -2.54
C VAL A 50 -20.21 -9.91 -1.05
N GLY A 51 -20.66 -8.98 -0.19
CA GLY A 51 -20.65 -9.15 1.26
C GLY A 51 -19.39 -8.57 1.89
N VAL A 52 -18.79 -9.28 2.85
CA VAL A 52 -17.57 -8.82 3.53
C VAL A 52 -16.37 -9.02 2.61
N CYS A 53 -15.61 -7.96 2.39
CA CYS A 53 -14.42 -7.95 1.56
C CYS A 53 -13.25 -7.40 2.37
N GLU A 54 -12.10 -8.07 2.30
CA GLU A 54 -10.87 -7.54 2.88
C GLU A 54 -10.40 -6.32 2.07
N VAL A 55 -9.91 -5.29 2.74
CA VAL A 55 -9.33 -4.07 2.16
C VAL A 55 -7.81 -4.14 2.26
N VAL A 56 -7.34 -4.45 3.47
CA VAL A 56 -5.93 -4.69 3.81
C VAL A 56 -5.85 -6.02 4.54
N SER A 57 -5.01 -6.91 4.08
CA SER A 57 -4.85 -8.24 4.68
C SER A 57 -3.51 -8.86 4.32
N THR A 58 -3.41 -10.18 4.45
CA THR A 58 -2.28 -10.95 3.95
C THR A 58 -2.73 -11.97 2.90
N VAL A 59 -1.83 -12.26 1.96
CA VAL A 59 -1.94 -13.39 1.03
C VAL A 59 -0.77 -14.34 1.24
N THR A 60 -1.03 -15.61 1.00
CA THR A 60 0.00 -16.65 0.99
C THR A 60 0.72 -16.61 -0.35
N VAL A 61 2.04 -16.47 -0.31
CA VAL A 61 2.91 -16.50 -1.49
C VAL A 61 3.91 -17.63 -1.32
N ASP A 62 3.94 -18.54 -2.29
CA ASP A 62 4.89 -19.64 -2.33
C ASP A 62 6.30 -19.13 -2.62
N ARG A 63 7.27 -19.63 -1.86
CA ARG A 63 8.68 -19.40 -2.16
C ARG A 63 9.04 -20.10 -3.47
N SER A 64 9.92 -19.48 -4.23
CA SER A 64 10.44 -20.01 -5.48
C SER A 64 11.94 -20.22 -5.36
N THR A 65 12.47 -21.28 -5.97
CA THR A 65 13.92 -21.47 -6.13
C THR A 65 14.53 -20.53 -7.16
N THR A 66 13.71 -19.73 -7.84
CA THR A 66 14.10 -18.74 -8.84
C THR A 66 13.65 -17.34 -8.43
N GLY A 67 14.21 -16.33 -9.11
CA GLY A 67 13.90 -14.93 -8.83
C GLY A 67 14.78 -14.35 -7.73
N ARG A 68 14.59 -13.05 -7.50
CA ARG A 68 15.56 -12.24 -6.76
C ARG A 68 15.79 -12.68 -5.32
N GLU A 69 14.76 -13.15 -4.63
CA GLU A 69 14.89 -13.61 -3.24
C GLU A 69 15.78 -14.86 -3.16
N ALA A 70 15.58 -15.82 -4.07
CA ALA A 70 16.45 -16.99 -4.17
C ALA A 70 17.88 -16.59 -4.56
N ASP A 71 18.05 -15.63 -5.47
CA ASP A 71 19.37 -15.18 -5.91
C ASP A 71 20.15 -14.46 -4.82
N VAL A 72 19.49 -13.63 -4.01
CA VAL A 72 20.10 -12.98 -2.82
C VAL A 72 20.49 -14.03 -1.78
N ASN A 73 19.68 -15.06 -1.56
CA ASN A 73 20.03 -16.15 -0.67
C ASN A 73 21.24 -16.94 -1.19
N ARG A 74 21.30 -17.22 -2.51
CA ARG A 74 22.49 -17.84 -3.13
C ARG A 74 23.74 -16.98 -2.92
N GLU A 75 23.66 -15.69 -3.20
CA GLU A 75 24.77 -14.75 -3.03
C GLU A 75 25.24 -14.71 -1.57
N SER A 76 24.30 -14.61 -0.62
CA SER A 76 24.59 -14.62 0.81
C SER A 76 25.27 -15.92 1.24
N LEU A 77 24.82 -17.07 0.74
CA LEU A 77 25.45 -18.36 1.05
C LEU A 77 26.87 -18.44 0.46
N ARG A 78 27.10 -17.93 -0.76
CA ARG A 78 28.45 -17.85 -1.34
C ARG A 78 29.38 -16.92 -0.56
N GLU A 79 28.86 -15.80 -0.05
CA GLU A 79 29.65 -14.79 0.66
C GLU A 79 29.98 -15.23 2.10
N TYR A 80 29.00 -15.79 2.82
CA TYR A 80 29.09 -16.01 4.26
C TYR A 80 29.35 -17.46 4.67
N THR A 81 29.45 -18.39 3.72
CA THR A 81 29.69 -19.82 4.01
C THR A 81 30.83 -20.39 3.16
N THR A 82 31.22 -21.64 3.45
CA THR A 82 32.19 -22.40 2.64
C THR A 82 31.50 -23.52 1.85
N MET A 83 30.20 -23.39 1.58
CA MET A 83 29.42 -24.40 0.88
C MET A 83 29.81 -24.48 -0.60
N THR A 84 29.74 -25.67 -1.17
CA THR A 84 29.87 -25.85 -2.62
C THR A 84 28.60 -25.39 -3.33
N GLU A 85 28.66 -25.13 -4.64
CA GLU A 85 27.47 -24.76 -5.43
C GLU A 85 26.35 -25.80 -5.31
N ASP A 86 26.68 -27.11 -5.31
CA ASP A 86 25.69 -28.18 -5.13
C ASP A 86 25.00 -28.08 -3.75
N GLN A 87 25.77 -27.82 -2.69
CA GLN A 87 25.24 -27.64 -1.34
C GLN A 87 24.35 -26.39 -1.24
N ILE A 88 24.73 -25.31 -1.91
CA ILE A 88 23.93 -24.08 -1.97
C ILE A 88 22.58 -24.36 -2.66
N GLU A 89 22.56 -25.06 -3.78
CA GLU A 89 21.30 -25.40 -4.45
C GLU A 89 20.42 -26.35 -3.62
N ASP A 90 21.03 -27.27 -2.86
CA ASP A 90 20.29 -28.09 -1.88
C ASP A 90 19.64 -27.23 -0.79
N GLU A 91 20.36 -26.24 -0.24
CA GLU A 91 19.79 -25.30 0.73
C GLU A 91 18.69 -24.42 0.13
N ILE A 92 18.84 -23.96 -1.11
CA ILE A 92 17.78 -23.17 -1.78
C ILE A 92 16.53 -24.01 -1.99
N ARG A 93 16.66 -25.28 -2.39
CA ARG A 93 15.52 -26.22 -2.48
C ARG A 93 14.86 -26.41 -1.11
N ALA A 94 15.65 -26.65 -0.06
CA ALA A 94 15.14 -26.83 1.30
C ALA A 94 14.53 -25.55 1.89
N TRP A 95 15.00 -24.37 1.47
CA TRP A 95 14.44 -23.08 1.86
C TRP A 95 13.08 -22.82 1.19
N ALA A 96 12.96 -23.18 -0.09
CA ALA A 96 11.76 -22.96 -0.90
C ALA A 96 10.66 -24.01 -0.70
N ALA A 97 11.00 -25.24 -0.32
CA ALA A 97 10.05 -26.34 -0.17
C ALA A 97 10.22 -27.12 1.14
N GLU A 98 9.13 -27.70 1.62
CA GLU A 98 9.12 -28.68 2.71
C GLU A 98 9.46 -30.08 2.19
N SER A 99 9.48 -31.06 3.10
CA SER A 99 9.49 -32.47 2.70
C SER A 99 8.32 -32.77 1.77
N TRP A 100 8.56 -33.58 0.73
CA TRP A 100 7.57 -33.94 -0.31
C TRP A 100 7.28 -32.85 -1.37
N ASP A 101 8.23 -31.95 -1.64
CA ASP A 101 8.17 -30.93 -2.69
C ASP A 101 6.96 -29.96 -2.57
N GLN A 102 6.38 -29.83 -1.38
CA GLN A 102 5.37 -28.81 -1.12
C GLN A 102 6.06 -27.45 -0.93
N PRO A 103 5.64 -26.38 -1.62
CA PRO A 103 6.26 -25.08 -1.44
C PRO A 103 6.05 -24.59 -0.01
N ARG A 104 7.11 -24.05 0.58
CA ARG A 104 6.99 -23.21 1.76
C ARG A 104 6.40 -21.88 1.33
N SER A 105 5.50 -21.35 2.14
CA SER A 105 4.81 -20.12 1.82
C SER A 105 5.00 -19.06 2.90
N ASP A 106 5.10 -17.80 2.49
CA ASP A 106 5.14 -16.66 3.38
C ASP A 106 3.83 -15.86 3.31
N ALA A 107 3.43 -15.29 4.44
CA ALA A 107 2.35 -14.30 4.47
C ALA A 107 2.90 -12.95 3.99
N ARG A 108 2.36 -12.42 2.89
CA ARG A 108 2.72 -11.12 2.32
C ARG A 108 1.56 -10.14 2.47
N LEU A 109 1.87 -8.88 2.73
CA LEU A 109 0.85 -7.82 2.83
C LEU A 109 0.10 -7.70 1.49
N ALA A 110 -1.22 -7.56 1.57
CA ALA A 110 -2.08 -7.48 0.41
C ALA A 110 -3.06 -6.32 0.50
N LEU A 111 -3.41 -5.80 -0.67
CA LEU A 111 -4.48 -4.84 -0.87
C LEU A 111 -5.47 -5.39 -1.88
N THR A 112 -6.75 -5.19 -1.62
CA THR A 112 -7.79 -5.58 -2.57
C THR A 112 -7.93 -4.53 -3.67
N ASP A 113 -8.02 -4.98 -4.92
CA ASP A 113 -8.23 -4.13 -6.10
C ASP A 113 -9.73 -3.86 -6.36
N GLU A 114 -10.01 -3.06 -7.37
CA GLU A 114 -11.37 -2.69 -7.80
C GLU A 114 -12.23 -3.89 -8.23
N ASN A 115 -11.61 -5.04 -8.52
CA ASN A 115 -12.31 -6.29 -8.87
C ASN A 115 -12.50 -7.20 -7.65
N HIS A 116 -12.23 -6.70 -6.45
CA HIS A 116 -12.30 -7.45 -5.19
C HIS A 116 -11.28 -8.59 -5.10
N ILE A 117 -10.18 -8.49 -5.85
CA ILE A 117 -9.09 -9.46 -5.84
C ILE A 117 -7.97 -8.92 -4.95
N ARG A 118 -7.52 -9.74 -4.00
CA ARG A 118 -6.34 -9.43 -3.17
C ARG A 118 -5.08 -9.53 -4.01
N ARG A 119 -4.31 -8.47 -4.05
CA ARG A 119 -2.99 -8.39 -4.70
C ARG A 119 -1.91 -8.24 -3.65
N ASN A 120 -0.82 -8.96 -3.81
CA ASN A 120 0.39 -8.70 -3.03
C ASN A 120 0.79 -7.24 -3.26
N VAL A 121 1.15 -6.52 -2.19
CA VAL A 121 1.63 -5.14 -2.30
C VAL A 121 2.83 -5.04 -3.24
N GLU A 122 3.69 -6.05 -3.30
CA GLU A 122 4.84 -6.08 -4.21
C GLU A 122 4.43 -5.99 -5.70
N ASP A 123 3.27 -6.57 -6.08
CA ASP A 123 2.78 -6.54 -7.47
C ASP A 123 2.25 -5.17 -7.89
N VAL A 124 1.85 -4.36 -6.91
CA VAL A 124 1.28 -3.02 -7.10
C VAL A 124 2.21 -1.92 -6.58
N ALA A 125 3.42 -2.26 -6.14
CA ALA A 125 4.35 -1.30 -5.59
C ALA A 125 4.82 -0.29 -6.64
N VAL A 126 5.13 0.92 -6.17
CA VAL A 126 5.92 1.93 -6.88
C VAL A 126 7.22 2.10 -6.10
N TYR A 127 8.34 1.96 -6.79
CA TYR A 127 9.65 2.04 -6.16
C TYR A 127 10.23 3.46 -6.21
N GLN A 128 10.80 3.90 -5.09
CA GLN A 128 11.42 5.22 -4.94
C GLN A 128 12.49 5.46 -6.01
N VAL A 129 13.33 4.46 -6.27
CA VAL A 129 14.41 4.56 -7.26
C VAL A 129 13.88 4.62 -8.69
N ALA A 130 12.77 3.95 -9.00
CA ALA A 130 12.14 4.00 -10.31
C ALA A 130 11.65 5.43 -10.59
N ARG A 131 10.89 6.00 -9.64
CA ARG A 131 10.39 7.38 -9.75
C ARG A 131 11.51 8.42 -9.77
N ALA A 132 12.55 8.25 -8.96
CA ALA A 132 13.72 9.16 -8.95
C ALA A 132 14.47 9.18 -10.29
N GLN A 133 14.40 8.09 -11.05
CA GLN A 133 14.99 7.97 -12.38
C GLN A 133 14.01 8.32 -13.51
N GLY A 134 12.79 8.75 -13.19
CA GLY A 134 11.75 9.06 -14.19
C GLY A 134 11.22 7.83 -14.92
N LEU A 135 11.34 6.65 -14.32
CA LEU A 135 10.74 5.43 -14.87
C LEU A 135 9.23 5.38 -14.59
N PRO A 136 8.45 4.63 -15.39
CA PRO A 136 7.03 4.42 -15.13
C PRO A 136 6.76 3.86 -13.72
N ASP A 137 5.65 4.26 -13.11
CA ASP A 137 5.25 3.79 -11.77
C ASP A 137 4.94 2.27 -11.73
N ASP A 138 4.75 1.63 -12.89
CA ASP A 138 4.58 0.17 -13.05
C ASP A 138 5.90 -0.56 -13.41
N THR A 139 7.05 0.10 -13.28
CA THR A 139 8.36 -0.54 -13.46
C THR A 139 8.51 -1.71 -12.49
N PRO A 140 8.75 -2.93 -12.98
CA PRO A 140 8.78 -4.13 -12.16
C PRO A 140 10.00 -4.16 -11.23
N ARG A 141 9.88 -4.94 -10.15
CA ARG A 141 10.98 -5.15 -9.18
C ARG A 141 12.27 -5.63 -9.83
N ASP A 142 12.17 -6.45 -10.87
CA ASP A 142 13.31 -7.09 -11.54
C ASP A 142 13.94 -6.25 -12.65
N ASP A 143 13.46 -5.02 -12.89
CA ASP A 143 14.16 -4.07 -13.76
C ASP A 143 15.55 -3.77 -13.16
N GLU A 144 16.58 -3.82 -14.00
CA GLU A 144 17.97 -3.63 -13.60
C GLU A 144 18.23 -2.27 -12.92
N ARG A 145 17.42 -1.25 -13.26
CA ARG A 145 17.50 0.09 -12.68
C ARG A 145 16.85 0.18 -11.30
N VAL A 146 16.03 -0.80 -10.92
CA VAL A 146 15.47 -0.95 -9.57
C VAL A 146 16.44 -1.73 -8.70
N TYR A 147 17.59 -1.11 -8.43
CA TYR A 147 18.64 -1.70 -7.61
C TYR A 147 18.28 -1.76 -6.11
N ARG A 148 17.31 -0.96 -5.66
CA ARG A 148 16.79 -0.93 -4.29
C ARG A 148 15.26 -1.00 -4.30
N ALA A 149 14.70 -1.78 -3.37
CA ALA A 149 13.27 -2.11 -3.33
C ALA A 149 12.42 -1.19 -2.44
N ASP A 150 12.89 0.04 -2.16
CA ASP A 150 12.14 0.96 -1.29
C ASP A 150 10.83 1.36 -1.96
N ILE A 151 9.71 1.00 -1.32
CA ILE A 151 8.37 1.36 -1.76
C ILE A 151 8.10 2.81 -1.37
N CYS A 152 7.63 3.64 -2.30
CA CYS A 152 7.20 5.01 -2.01
C CYS A 152 5.71 5.25 -2.25
N ASP A 153 5.03 4.34 -2.96
CA ASP A 153 3.61 4.42 -3.27
C ASP A 153 3.09 3.03 -3.72
N VAL A 154 1.79 2.90 -3.90
CA VAL A 154 1.15 1.70 -4.47
C VAL A 154 0.11 2.08 -5.51
N ARG A 155 0.05 1.33 -6.61
CA ARG A 155 -0.91 1.48 -7.72
C ARG A 155 -2.28 0.87 -7.40
N ASN A 156 -2.68 0.83 -6.13
CA ASN A 156 -3.95 0.28 -5.68
C ASN A 156 -4.87 1.40 -5.13
N PRO A 157 -6.17 1.44 -5.50
CA PRO A 157 -7.08 2.48 -5.02
C PRO A 157 -7.20 2.58 -3.49
N ASN A 158 -7.30 1.46 -2.79
CA ASN A 158 -7.37 1.44 -1.32
C ASN A 158 -6.07 1.96 -0.68
N GLY A 159 -4.92 1.59 -1.26
CA GLY A 159 -3.62 2.10 -0.80
C GLY A 159 -3.48 3.61 -0.99
N LYS A 160 -3.89 4.14 -2.15
CA LYS A 160 -3.88 5.58 -2.44
C LYS A 160 -4.84 6.36 -1.53
N PHE A 161 -6.02 5.80 -1.26
CA PHE A 161 -6.99 6.38 -0.34
C PHE A 161 -6.42 6.46 1.09
N LEU A 162 -5.82 5.37 1.57
CA LEU A 162 -5.16 5.33 2.88
C LEU A 162 -4.03 6.36 3.00
N ALA A 163 -3.15 6.44 1.99
CA ALA A 163 -2.03 7.38 1.98
C ALA A 163 -2.50 8.86 2.01
N ALA A 164 -3.60 9.19 1.35
CA ALA A 164 -4.16 10.55 1.31
C ALA A 164 -5.03 10.90 2.53
N SER A 165 -5.55 9.89 3.25
CA SER A 165 -6.63 10.05 4.24
C SER A 165 -6.41 11.14 5.28
N TRP A 166 -5.19 11.25 5.84
CA TRP A 166 -4.90 12.24 6.87
C TRP A 166 -4.95 13.68 6.34
N ALA A 167 -4.40 13.91 5.15
CA ALA A 167 -4.44 15.21 4.50
C ALA A 167 -5.89 15.56 4.11
N ASP A 168 -6.61 14.61 3.51
CA ASP A 168 -8.00 14.80 3.09
C ASP A 168 -8.91 15.17 4.28
N VAL A 169 -8.79 14.45 5.41
CA VAL A 169 -9.57 14.74 6.62
C VAL A 169 -9.23 16.12 7.18
N ARG A 170 -7.95 16.48 7.26
CA ARG A 170 -7.52 17.80 7.73
C ARG A 170 -8.12 18.91 6.87
N ASP A 171 -8.04 18.77 5.55
CA ASP A 171 -8.46 19.81 4.61
C ASP A 171 -10.00 19.94 4.59
N LEU A 172 -10.72 18.82 4.72
CA LEU A 172 -12.19 18.80 4.91
C LEU A 172 -12.62 19.48 6.22
N ILE A 173 -11.92 19.23 7.33
CA ILE A 173 -12.21 19.88 8.62
C ILE A 173 -12.03 21.39 8.51
N ALA A 174 -10.91 21.83 7.94
CA ALA A 174 -10.63 23.26 7.75
C ALA A 174 -11.69 23.95 6.89
N GLU A 175 -12.15 23.29 5.82
CA GLU A 175 -13.21 23.81 4.97
C GLU A 175 -14.56 23.90 5.69
N VAL A 176 -14.92 22.89 6.50
CA VAL A 176 -16.13 22.94 7.33
C VAL A 176 -16.09 24.10 8.32
N GLU A 177 -14.93 24.36 8.95
CA GLU A 177 -14.75 25.49 9.87
C GLU A 177 -14.91 26.83 9.15
N ARG A 178 -14.30 26.97 7.97
CA ARG A 178 -14.45 28.16 7.12
C ARG A 178 -15.90 28.42 6.73
N LEU A 179 -16.61 27.39 6.27
CA LEU A 179 -18.01 27.48 5.88
C LEU A 179 -18.91 27.82 7.06
N ARG A 180 -18.67 27.23 8.24
CA ARG A 180 -19.40 27.56 9.48
C ARG A 180 -19.24 29.03 9.86
N ALA A 181 -18.02 29.55 9.84
CA ALA A 181 -17.76 30.97 10.12
C ALA A 181 -18.54 31.87 9.14
N ARG A 182 -18.52 31.53 7.84
CA ARG A 182 -19.21 32.31 6.81
C ARG A 182 -20.73 32.30 6.98
N VAL A 183 -21.31 31.15 7.32
CA VAL A 183 -22.76 31.05 7.60
C VAL A 183 -23.13 31.90 8.82
N SER A 184 -22.35 31.84 9.90
CA SER A 184 -22.60 32.66 11.09
C SER A 184 -22.51 34.16 10.83
N GLU A 185 -21.58 34.62 9.98
CA GLU A 185 -21.51 36.01 9.54
C GLU A 185 -22.78 36.44 8.78
N LEU A 186 -23.24 35.63 7.83
CA LEU A 186 -24.43 35.92 7.05
C LEU A 186 -25.70 35.98 7.91
N GLU A 187 -25.84 35.08 8.88
CA GLU A 187 -26.93 35.07 9.85
C GLU A 187 -26.87 36.24 10.82
N GLY A 188 -25.66 36.72 11.16
CA GLY A 188 -25.44 37.89 12.00
C GLY A 188 -25.73 39.21 11.30
N VAL A 189 -25.52 39.29 9.99
CA VAL A 189 -25.83 40.47 9.15
C VAL A 189 -27.33 40.60 8.87
N GLN A 190 -28.09 39.51 8.99
CA GLN A 190 -29.55 39.49 8.78
C GLN A 190 -30.39 39.82 10.03
N ARG A 191 -29.77 40.05 11.19
CA ARG A 191 -30.44 40.49 12.42
C ARG A 191 -30.18 41.96 12.70
#